data_AF-A0A543Q6H6-F1
#
_entry.id   AF-A0A543Q6H6-F1
#
_cell.length_a   1.000
_cell.length_b   1.000
_cell.length_c   1.000
_cell.angle_alpha   90.00
_cell.angle_beta   90.00
_cell.angle_gamma   90.00
#
_symmetry.space_group_name_H-M   'P 1'
#
loop_
_entity.id
_entity.type
_entity.pdbx_description
1 polymer ?
#
loop_
_entity_poly.entity_id
_entity_poly.type
_entity_poly.pdbx_seq_one_letter_code
_entity_poly.pdbx_strand_id
1 'polypeptide(L)'
;MSLTAQQKAHKDQARVRKALNKDPNVLAKMLVQAFNDDGKRMGKGIVGVALAMDKKKSWLGTSLLKVLVGQGYLRPVAENGYTLTRKGQALRRSYLEKGIEIRTTQEGEGKSNANLREMAG
;
A
#
# COMPACT_ATOMS: atom_id res chain seq x y z
N MET A 1 8.04 -30.61 -5.10
CA MET A 1 8.43 -30.26 -3.72
C MET A 1 7.94 -28.86 -3.38
N SER A 2 7.34 -28.67 -2.20
CA SER A 2 6.88 -27.35 -1.75
C SER A 2 8.04 -26.55 -1.16
N LEU A 3 8.08 -25.24 -1.44
CA LEU A 3 9.08 -24.34 -0.86
C LEU A 3 9.00 -24.33 0.67
N THR A 4 10.15 -24.26 1.34
CA THR A 4 10.25 -24.09 2.80
C THR A 4 9.75 -22.70 3.21
N ALA A 5 9.45 -22.51 4.51
CA ALA A 5 9.01 -21.22 5.03
C ALA A 5 10.06 -20.11 4.79
N GLN A 6 11.34 -20.41 4.97
CA GLN A 6 12.44 -19.49 4.68
C GLN A 6 12.53 -19.14 3.19
N GLN A 7 12.40 -20.14 2.31
CA GLN A 7 12.41 -19.89 0.85
C GLN A 7 11.21 -19.02 0.42
N LYS A 8 10.03 -19.22 1.01
CA LYS A 8 8.86 -18.37 0.78
C LYS A 8 9.09 -16.93 1.25
N ALA A 9 9.66 -16.75 2.44
CA ALA A 9 9.99 -15.42 2.97
C ALA A 9 11.01 -14.69 2.09
N HIS A 10 12.06 -15.38 1.63
CA HIS A 10 13.05 -14.82 0.72
C HIS A 10 12.42 -14.43 -0.64
N LYS A 11 11.51 -15.24 -1.16
CA LYS A 11 10.76 -14.93 -2.38
C LYS A 11 9.88 -13.68 -2.22
N ASP A 12 9.19 -13.55 -1.09
CA ASP A 12 8.35 -12.38 -0.79
C ASP A 12 9.21 -11.12 -0.62
N GLN A 13 10.38 -11.21 0.01
CA GLN A 13 11.35 -10.11 0.11
C GLN A 13 11.89 -9.69 -1.27
N ALA A 14 12.31 -10.65 -2.11
CA ALA A 14 12.81 -10.37 -3.46
C ALA A 14 11.76 -9.68 -4.33
N ARG A 15 10.50 -10.12 -4.22
CA ARG A 15 9.33 -9.54 -4.87
C ARG A 15 9.08 -8.10 -4.46
N VAL A 16 9.11 -7.82 -3.16
CA VAL A 16 8.97 -6.46 -2.62
C VAL A 16 10.13 -5.59 -3.10
N ARG A 17 11.37 -6.07 -3.00
CA ARG A 17 12.55 -5.34 -3.47
C ARG A 17 12.46 -4.97 -4.96
N LYS A 18 12.01 -5.89 -5.80
CA LYS A 18 11.78 -5.63 -7.23
C LYS A 18 10.73 -4.53 -7.45
N ALA A 19 9.66 -4.54 -6.66
CA ALA A 19 8.63 -3.50 -6.74
C ALA A 19 9.16 -2.13 -6.28
N LEU A 20 9.93 -2.09 -5.18
CA LEU A 20 10.56 -0.85 -4.69
C LEU A 20 11.60 -0.30 -5.65
N ASN A 21 12.37 -1.15 -6.33
CA ASN A 21 13.30 -0.72 -7.36
C ASN A 21 12.57 -0.11 -8.58
N LYS A 22 11.35 -0.57 -8.87
CA LYS A 22 10.55 -0.05 -9.99
C LYS A 22 9.85 1.26 -9.63
N ASP A 23 9.30 1.36 -8.42
CA ASP A 23 8.71 2.58 -7.87
C ASP A 23 9.09 2.67 -6.39
N PRO A 24 10.08 3.52 -6.03
CA PRO A 24 10.53 3.67 -4.65
C PRO A 24 9.43 4.21 -3.72
N ASN A 25 8.40 4.82 -4.29
CA ASN A 25 7.28 5.41 -3.55
C ASN A 25 6.14 4.41 -3.31
N VAL A 26 6.23 3.17 -3.80
CA VAL A 26 5.21 2.12 -3.52
C VAL A 26 4.99 1.96 -2.02
N LEU A 27 6.07 1.88 -1.23
CA LEU A 27 5.90 1.69 0.21
C LEU A 27 5.26 2.91 0.88
N ALA A 28 5.65 4.12 0.46
CA ALA A 28 5.06 5.36 0.94
C ALA A 28 3.56 5.42 0.65
N LYS A 29 3.17 5.17 -0.61
CA LYS A 29 1.76 5.11 -1.05
C LYS A 29 0.97 4.11 -0.22
N MET A 30 1.52 2.92 0.02
CA MET A 30 0.87 1.88 0.82
C MET A 30 0.67 2.33 2.26
N LEU A 31 1.70 2.84 2.93
CA LEU A 31 1.61 3.20 4.34
C LEU A 31 0.71 4.42 4.57
N VAL A 32 0.77 5.42 3.70
CA VAL A 32 -0.02 6.65 3.87
C VAL A 32 -1.48 6.44 3.47
N GLN A 33 -1.76 5.71 2.39
CA GLN A 33 -3.15 5.48 1.96
C GLN A 33 -3.84 4.37 2.77
N ALA A 34 -3.09 3.37 3.27
CA ALA A 34 -3.68 2.26 4.01
C ALA A 34 -3.80 2.52 5.51
N PHE A 35 -3.16 3.55 6.08
CA PHE A 35 -3.20 3.83 7.52
C PHE A 35 -3.31 5.33 7.82
N ASN A 36 -4.09 5.66 8.85
CA ASN A 36 -4.23 7.02 9.35
C ASN A 36 -3.02 7.43 10.22
N ASP A 37 -3.05 8.65 10.74
CA ASP A 37 -1.97 9.18 11.59
C ASP A 37 -1.83 8.40 12.92
N ASP A 38 -2.93 7.87 13.47
CA ASP A 38 -2.94 7.00 14.65
C ASP A 38 -2.39 5.59 14.37
N GLY A 39 -2.09 5.27 13.11
CA GLY A 39 -1.63 3.97 12.66
C GLY A 39 -2.74 2.93 12.47
N LYS A 40 -4.01 3.31 12.60
CA LYS A 40 -5.15 2.46 12.31
C LYS A 40 -5.31 2.29 10.80
N ARG A 41 -5.68 1.07 10.38
CA ARG A 41 -5.97 0.76 8.99
C ARG A 41 -7.14 1.61 8.48
N MET A 42 -6.99 2.15 7.28
CA MET A 42 -8.03 2.86 6.53
C MET A 42 -8.47 2.08 5.29
N GLY A 43 -9.73 2.25 4.90
CA GLY A 43 -10.30 1.72 3.66
C GLY A 43 -9.96 0.24 3.43
N LYS A 44 -9.54 -0.08 2.20
CA LYS A 44 -9.21 -1.47 1.82
C LYS A 44 -7.85 -1.95 2.34
N GLY A 45 -7.06 -1.12 3.03
CA GLY A 45 -5.74 -1.45 3.56
C GLY A 45 -4.67 -1.69 2.47
N ILE A 46 -3.50 -2.21 2.87
CA ILE A 46 -2.33 -2.40 1.96
C ILE A 46 -2.70 -3.19 0.70
N VAL A 47 -3.48 -4.27 0.85
CA VAL A 47 -3.87 -5.12 -0.30
C VAL A 47 -4.75 -4.35 -1.27
N GLY A 48 -5.70 -3.57 -0.77
CA GLY A 48 -6.57 -2.75 -1.61
C GLY A 48 -5.83 -1.65 -2.36
N VAL A 49 -4.89 -0.97 -1.68
CA VAL A 49 -4.03 0.05 -2.30
C VAL A 49 -3.16 -0.59 -3.38
N ALA A 50 -2.60 -1.78 -3.12
CA ALA A 50 -1.83 -2.52 -4.12
C ALA A 50 -2.65 -2.89 -5.36
N LEU A 51 -3.89 -3.33 -5.17
CA LEU A 51 -4.79 -3.64 -6.29
C LEU A 51 -5.20 -2.40 -7.09
N ALA A 52 -5.37 -1.26 -6.43
CA ALA A 52 -5.67 0.02 -7.09
C ALA A 52 -4.48 0.51 -7.94
N MET A 53 -3.25 0.33 -7.45
CA MET A 53 -2.03 0.70 -8.18
C MET A 53 -1.75 -0.21 -9.38
N ASP A 54 -1.97 -1.51 -9.24
CA ASP A 54 -1.78 -2.47 -10.33
C ASP A 54 -2.65 -3.72 -10.12
N LYS A 55 -3.79 -3.75 -10.84
CA LYS A 55 -4.74 -4.86 -10.82
C LYS A 55 -4.11 -6.21 -11.20
N LYS A 56 -2.98 -6.23 -11.93
CA LYS A 56 -2.27 -7.45 -12.34
C LYS A 56 -1.31 -7.98 -11.26
N LYS A 57 -1.06 -7.22 -10.18
CA LYS A 57 -0.13 -7.57 -9.10
C LYS A 57 -0.83 -7.86 -7.78
N SER A 58 -1.84 -8.74 -7.78
CA SER A 58 -2.51 -9.21 -6.56
C SER A 58 -1.56 -9.75 -5.48
N TRP A 59 -0.40 -10.29 -5.89
CA TRP A 59 0.64 -10.79 -4.98
C TRP A 59 1.38 -9.69 -4.22
N LEU A 60 1.43 -8.45 -4.74
CA LEU A 60 2.26 -7.38 -4.20
C LEU A 60 1.79 -6.95 -2.81
N GLY A 61 0.47 -6.74 -2.66
CA GLY A 61 -0.11 -6.35 -1.38
C GLY A 61 0.17 -7.38 -0.28
N THR A 62 -0.04 -8.67 -0.57
CA THR A 62 0.23 -9.76 0.37
C THR A 62 1.72 -9.91 0.70
N SER A 63 2.60 -9.76 -0.30
CA SER A 63 4.06 -9.85 -0.08
C SER A 63 4.57 -8.69 0.77
N LEU A 64 4.12 -7.46 0.48
CA LEU A 64 4.44 -6.27 1.26
C LEU A 64 3.96 -6.41 2.70
N LEU A 65 2.73 -6.87 2.89
CA LEU A 65 2.15 -7.04 4.21
C LEU A 65 2.96 -8.04 5.05
N LYS A 66 3.35 -9.20 4.49
CA LYS A 66 4.22 -10.16 5.18
C LYS A 66 5.58 -9.58 5.53
N VAL A 67 6.21 -8.85 4.60
CA VAL A 67 7.52 -8.22 4.84
C VAL A 67 7.41 -7.18 5.96
N LEU A 68 6.38 -6.33 5.95
CA LEU A 68 6.19 -5.30 6.95
C LEU A 68 5.88 -5.85 8.34
N VAL A 69 5.11 -6.95 8.42
CA VAL A 69 4.90 -7.69 9.68
C VAL A 69 6.21 -8.30 10.16
N GLY A 70 6.95 -9.01 9.28
CA GLY A 70 8.22 -9.64 9.63
C GLY A 70 9.32 -8.66 10.06
N GLN A 71 9.25 -7.42 9.57
CA GLN A 71 10.18 -6.33 9.95
C GLN A 71 9.70 -5.50 11.15
N GLY A 72 8.52 -5.83 11.72
CA GLY A 72 7.96 -5.18 12.90
C GLY A 72 7.34 -3.80 12.65
N TYR A 73 7.03 -3.45 11.41
CA TYR A 73 6.30 -2.21 11.08
C TYR A 73 4.79 -2.33 11.30
N LEU A 74 4.27 -3.55 11.20
CA LEU A 74 2.86 -3.87 11.40
C LEU A 74 2.68 -4.88 12.52
N ARG A 75 1.58 -4.74 13.28
CA ARG A 75 1.10 -5.73 14.24
C ARG A 75 -0.29 -6.22 13.82
N PRO A 76 -0.55 -7.53 13.82
CA PRO A 76 -1.89 -8.05 13.60
C PRO A 76 -2.83 -7.65 14.75
N VAL A 77 -4.08 -7.31 14.42
CA VAL A 77 -5.15 -6.97 15.37
C VAL A 77 -6.39 -7.83 15.07
N ALA A 78 -7.03 -8.33 16.13
CA ALA A 78 -8.07 -9.36 16.03
C ALA A 78 -9.26 -8.98 15.12
N GLU A 79 -9.64 -7.70 15.08
CA GLU A 79 -10.87 -7.28 14.39
C GLU A 79 -10.65 -6.51 13.08
N ASN A 80 -9.45 -5.99 12.82
CA ASN A 80 -9.22 -5.04 11.71
C ASN A 80 -7.99 -5.35 10.83
N GLY A 81 -7.41 -6.54 10.98
CA GLY A 81 -6.26 -6.98 10.19
C GLY A 81 -4.95 -6.50 10.81
N TYR A 82 -4.46 -5.32 10.45
CA TYR A 82 -3.14 -4.83 10.87
C TYR A 82 -3.20 -3.38 11.34
N THR A 83 -2.33 -3.02 12.28
CA THR A 83 -2.08 -1.64 12.72
C THR A 83 -0.59 -1.32 12.60
N LEU A 84 -0.24 -0.05 12.43
CA LEU A 84 1.17 0.38 12.48
C LEU A 84 1.69 0.27 13.91
N THR A 85 2.91 -0.23 14.05
CA THR A 85 3.68 -0.10 15.28
C THR A 85 4.26 1.31 15.40
N ARG A 86 4.88 1.66 16.53
CA ARG A 86 5.64 2.93 16.66
C ARG A 86 6.67 3.10 15.52
N LYS A 87 7.33 2.00 15.15
CA LYS A 87 8.29 1.96 14.03
C LYS A 87 7.60 2.20 12.68
N GLY A 88 6.43 1.60 12.45
CA GLY A 88 5.60 1.82 11.27
C GLY A 88 5.10 3.26 11.15
N GLN A 89 4.65 3.86 12.26
CA GLN A 89 4.20 5.25 12.31
C GLN A 89 5.34 6.23 12.03
N ALA A 90 6.55 5.98 12.56
CA ALA A 90 7.73 6.79 12.25
C ALA A 90 8.10 6.74 10.76
N LEU A 91 8.04 5.54 10.16
CA LEU A 91 8.30 5.38 8.73
C LEU A 91 7.26 6.13 7.88
N ARG A 92 5.97 6.02 8.22
CA ARG A 92 4.89 6.75 7.55
C ARG A 92 5.10 8.26 7.64
N ARG A 93 5.42 8.79 8.83
CA ARG A 93 5.70 10.22 9.03
C ARG A 93 6.89 10.69 8.20
N SER A 94 7.98 9.93 8.17
CA SER A 94 9.14 10.26 7.32
C SER A 94 8.79 10.38 5.84
N TYR A 95 7.83 9.57 5.35
CA TYR A 95 7.35 9.69 3.97
C TYR A 95 6.49 10.93 3.72
N LEU A 96 5.69 11.36 4.70
CA LEU A 96 4.92 12.61 4.63
C LEU A 96 5.84 13.84 4.68
N GLU A 97 6.82 13.84 5.59
CA GLU A 97 7.80 14.93 5.76
C GLU A 97 8.67 15.13 4.51
N LYS A 98 9.00 14.04 3.81
CA LYS A 98 9.74 14.10 2.54
C LYS A 98 8.91 14.62 1.36
N GLY A 99 7.64 14.97 1.58
CA GLY A 99 6.76 15.49 0.55
C GLY A 99 6.57 14.52 -0.61
N ILE A 100 6.65 13.20 -0.35
CA ILE A 100 6.46 12.21 -1.41
C ILE A 100 5.07 12.46 -2.00
N GLU A 101 5.00 12.84 -3.28
CA GLU A 101 3.76 12.98 -4.04
C GLU A 101 3.06 11.62 -4.10
N ILE A 102 2.25 11.36 -3.08
CA ILE A 102 1.32 10.26 -3.07
C ILE A 102 0.12 10.78 -3.84
N ARG A 103 0.22 10.80 -5.17
CA ARG A 103 -0.93 10.99 -6.04
C ARG A 103 -1.91 9.87 -5.70
N THR A 104 -2.87 10.22 -4.84
CA THR A 104 -4.02 9.40 -4.52
C THR A 104 -4.77 9.24 -5.83
N THR A 105 -4.84 8.02 -6.35
CA THR A 105 -5.78 7.63 -7.41
C THR A 105 -7.22 7.64 -6.88
N GLN A 106 -7.60 8.72 -6.18
CA GLN A 106 -8.97 9.08 -5.81
C GLN A 106 -9.51 10.23 -6.68
N GLU A 107 -8.68 10.83 -7.55
CA GLU A 107 -9.16 11.71 -8.63
C GLU A 107 -9.32 10.94 -9.96
N GLY A 108 -9.85 9.71 -9.89
CA GLY A 108 -10.17 8.87 -11.05
C GLY A 108 -11.65 8.57 -11.25
N GLU A 109 -12.52 9.00 -10.33
CA GLU A 109 -13.98 8.74 -10.38
C GLU A 109 -14.81 10.00 -10.14
N GLY A 110 -14.33 11.16 -10.59
CA GLY A 110 -15.02 12.45 -10.36
C GLY A 110 -15.08 13.43 -11.52
N LYS A 111 -14.56 13.11 -12.72
CA LYS A 111 -14.56 14.05 -13.86
C LYS A 111 -14.67 13.37 -15.23
N SER A 112 -15.73 12.60 -15.45
CA SER A 112 -16.16 12.20 -16.81
C SER A 112 -17.68 11.97 -16.87
N ASN A 113 -18.47 13.05 -16.81
CA ASN A 113 -19.80 13.21 -17.46
C ASN A 113 -20.67 14.29 -16.78
N ALA A 114 -20.15 15.51 -16.63
CA ALA A 114 -20.99 16.67 -16.31
C ALA A 114 -20.89 17.85 -17.29
N ASN A 115 -19.97 17.81 -18.28
CA ASN A 115 -19.77 18.90 -19.24
C ASN A 115 -19.94 18.51 -20.72
N LEU A 116 -20.78 17.52 -21.04
CA LEU A 116 -21.19 17.23 -22.43
C LEU A 116 -22.64 17.63 -22.73
N ARG A 117 -23.22 18.57 -21.97
CA ARG A 117 -24.61 19.03 -22.18
C ARG A 117 -24.77 20.52 -22.49
N GLU A 118 -23.71 21.18 -22.97
CA GLU A 118 -23.79 22.53 -23.57
C GLU A 118 -23.34 22.57 -25.04
N MET A 119 -23.51 21.46 -25.77
CA MET A 119 -23.42 21.42 -27.24
C MET A 119 -24.64 20.70 -27.84
N ALA A 120 -25.82 21.06 -27.35
CA ALA A 120 -27.09 20.86 -28.05
C ALA A 120 -27.80 22.21 -28.07
N GLY A 121 -27.19 23.15 -28.79
CA GLY A 121 -27.96 24.14 -29.54
C GLY A 121 -28.51 23.49 -30.79
#